data_AF-A0A2S6UC98-F1
#
_entry.id   AF-A0A2S6UC98-F1
#
_cell.length_a   1.000
_cell.length_b   1.000
_cell.length_c   1.000
_cell.angle_alpha   90.00
_cell.angle_beta   90.00
_cell.angle_gamma   90.00
#
_symmetry.space_group_name_H-M   'P 1'
#
loop_
_entity.id
_entity.type
_entity.pdbx_description
1 polymer ?
#
loop_
_entity_poly.entity_id
_entity_poly.type
_entity_poly.pdbx_seq_one_letter_code
_entity_poly.pdbx_strand_id
1 'polypeptide(L)'
;MNDLSSTNSRIVAEYRARTAESKRLFDEAEDVFPSGIVHDSRKTDPYPIYVERAEGSRKWDVDGNEYIDFFGGHGSLLLGHAHPTLKAAVERQISRGTHPAACHELELRWGQLVKRLVPSAERVRFTASGTEANLMAIRLARAHTGRAKLMRLKDHFHGWQDHVAFGSH
;
A
#
# COMPACT_ATOMS: atom_id res chain seq x y z
N MET A 1 32.64 -1.25 9.41
CA MET A 1 31.25 -0.77 9.28
C MET A 1 31.00 0.07 10.51
N ASN A 2 30.87 1.39 10.34
CA ASN A 2 30.65 2.28 11.48
C ASN A 2 29.31 1.95 12.11
N ASP A 3 29.38 1.56 13.38
CA ASP A 3 28.26 1.46 14.30
C ASP A 3 27.63 2.84 14.46
N LEU A 4 26.49 3.06 13.79
CA LEU A 4 25.64 4.24 13.97
C LEU A 4 24.70 4.08 15.18
N SER A 5 24.79 2.99 15.96
CA SER A 5 23.82 2.66 17.01
C SER A 5 24.01 3.42 18.33
N SER A 6 25.05 4.25 18.47
CA SER A 6 25.23 5.08 19.67
C SER A 6 24.69 6.50 19.49
N THR A 7 23.41 6.69 19.18
CA THR A 7 22.87 8.06 19.16
C THR A 7 22.33 8.46 20.53
N ASN A 8 23.13 9.25 21.26
CA ASN A 8 22.64 10.20 22.29
C ASN A 8 21.77 11.31 21.64
N SER A 9 20.97 10.96 20.62
CA SER A 9 20.10 11.88 19.92
C SER A 9 18.87 12.08 20.79
N ARG A 10 18.68 13.33 21.24
CA ARG A 10 17.46 13.76 21.93
C ARG A 10 16.20 13.37 21.16
N ILE A 11 16.24 13.43 19.83
CA ILE A 11 15.11 13.06 18.96
C ILE A 11 14.80 11.56 19.08
N VAL A 12 15.82 10.70 19.02
CA VAL A 12 15.63 9.24 19.14
C VAL A 12 15.16 8.87 20.55
N ALA A 13 15.73 9.50 21.58
CA ALA A 13 15.29 9.29 22.96
C ALA A 13 13.84 9.72 23.17
N GLU A 14 13.43 10.86 22.63
CA GLU A 14 12.05 11.35 22.72
C GLU A 14 11.09 10.48 21.90
N TYR A 15 11.48 10.05 20.70
CA TYR A 15 10.73 9.08 19.91
C TYR A 15 10.47 7.81 20.72
N ARG A 16 11.52 7.23 21.32
CA ARG A 16 11.41 6.03 22.16
C ARG A 16 10.51 6.23 23.38
N ALA A 17 10.66 7.35 24.08
CA ALA A 17 9.85 7.66 25.25
C ALA A 17 8.37 7.84 24.93
N ARG A 18 8.04 8.32 23.72
CA ARG A 18 6.67 8.57 23.29
C ARG A 18 6.01 7.39 22.59
N THR A 19 6.77 6.38 22.16
CA THR A 19 6.28 5.26 21.32
C THR A 19 6.67 3.90 21.91
N ALA A 20 6.51 3.75 23.22
CA ALA A 20 6.98 2.58 23.97
C ALA A 20 6.16 1.32 23.66
N GLU A 21 4.85 1.46 23.48
CA GLU A 21 3.96 0.37 23.10
C GLU A 21 4.19 -0.04 21.64
N SER A 22 4.44 0.93 20.75
CA SER A 22 4.88 0.63 19.38
C SER A 22 6.17 -0.19 19.35
N LYS A 23 7.14 0.10 20.22
CA LYS A 23 8.37 -0.71 20.37
C LYS A 23 8.04 -2.14 20.80
N ARG A 24 7.22 -2.29 21.83
CA ARG A 24 6.83 -3.60 22.36
C ARG A 24 6.19 -4.47 21.27
N LEU A 25 5.32 -3.89 20.44
CA LEU A 25 4.69 -4.58 19.30
C LEU A 25 5.68 -4.88 18.17
N PHE A 26 6.65 -4.01 17.91
CA PHE A 26 7.70 -4.27 16.93
C PHE A 26 8.59 -5.44 17.37
N ASP A 27 8.94 -5.52 18.65
CA ASP A 27 9.74 -6.63 19.19
C ASP A 27 9.05 -7.98 19.01
N GLU A 28 7.75 -8.06 19.28
CA GLU A 28 6.95 -9.25 18.99
C GLU A 28 6.89 -9.55 17.48
N ALA A 29 6.83 -8.50 16.65
CA ALA A 29 6.77 -8.66 15.21
C ALA A 29 8.09 -9.15 14.60
N GLU A 30 9.25 -8.88 15.21
CA GLU A 30 10.54 -9.40 14.75
C GLU A 30 10.62 -10.94 14.84
N ASP A 31 9.91 -11.55 15.79
CA ASP A 31 9.80 -13.00 15.92
C ASP A 31 8.83 -13.63 14.90
N VAL A 32 7.96 -12.82 14.28
CA VAL A 32 6.89 -13.30 13.37
C VAL A 32 7.19 -12.99 11.91
N PHE A 33 7.66 -11.77 11.63
CA PHE A 33 7.87 -11.26 10.28
C PHE A 33 9.35 -10.99 10.03
N PRO A 34 9.88 -11.37 8.85
CA PRO A 34 11.22 -10.97 8.45
C PRO A 34 11.38 -9.45 8.54
N SER A 35 12.38 -8.97 9.28
CA SER A 35 12.62 -7.54 9.57
C SER A 35 11.50 -6.82 10.36
N GLY A 36 10.63 -7.56 11.05
CA GLY A 36 9.56 -7.00 11.90
C GLY A 36 8.45 -6.27 11.14
N ILE A 37 8.39 -6.39 9.81
CA ILE A 37 7.44 -5.68 8.95
C ILE A 37 6.91 -6.57 7.82
N VAL A 38 5.73 -6.24 7.31
CA VAL A 38 5.08 -6.95 6.19
C VAL A 38 5.15 -6.20 4.85
N HIS A 39 5.81 -5.04 4.83
CA HIS A 39 5.99 -4.23 3.63
C HIS A 39 7.23 -3.34 3.77
N ASP A 40 8.18 -3.44 2.85
CA ASP A 40 9.50 -2.80 2.96
C ASP A 40 9.45 -1.29 3.15
N SER A 41 8.45 -0.60 2.59
CA SER A 41 8.27 0.85 2.78
C SER A 41 8.01 1.27 4.22
N ARG A 42 7.69 0.32 5.11
CA ARG A 42 7.46 0.58 6.54
C ARG A 42 8.74 0.52 7.35
N LYS A 43 9.87 0.12 6.76
CA LYS A 43 11.15 0.07 7.48
C LYS A 43 11.52 1.45 7.98
N THR A 44 11.73 1.58 9.27
CA THR A 44 12.11 2.83 9.95
C THR A 44 13.04 2.47 11.11
N ASP A 45 14.11 3.23 11.28
CA ASP A 45 15.02 3.11 12.42
C ASP A 45 14.65 4.17 13.49
N PRO A 46 14.54 3.83 14.79
CA PRO A 46 14.85 2.52 15.38
C PRO A 46 13.77 1.45 15.18
N TYR A 47 12.53 1.84 14.92
CA TYR A 47 11.38 0.95 14.65
C TYR A 47 10.22 1.78 14.08
N PRO A 48 9.19 1.18 13.45
CA PRO A 48 7.99 1.89 13.00
C PRO A 48 6.97 2.12 14.14
N ILE A 49 6.13 3.15 14.00
CA ILE A 49 4.94 3.29 14.85
C ILE A 49 3.86 2.27 14.48
N TYR A 50 3.07 1.85 15.46
CA TYR A 50 1.90 1.01 15.25
C TYR A 50 0.64 1.87 15.33
N VAL A 51 -0.14 1.92 14.24
CA VAL A 51 -1.35 2.75 14.16
C VAL A 51 -2.54 1.99 14.76
N GLU A 52 -3.20 2.60 15.75
CA GLU A 52 -4.44 2.07 16.34
C GLU A 52 -5.67 2.48 15.52
N ARG A 53 -5.75 3.76 15.14
CA ARG A 53 -6.90 4.30 14.38
C ARG A 53 -6.49 5.44 13.46
N ALA A 54 -7.29 5.69 12.44
CA ALA A 54 -7.13 6.82 11.53
C ALA A 54 -8.47 7.33 11.02
N GLU A 55 -8.59 8.64 10.86
CA GLU A 55 -9.81 9.32 10.41
C GLU A 55 -9.46 10.66 9.76
N GLY A 56 -10.10 10.96 8.62
CA GLY A 56 -9.83 12.17 7.85
C GLY A 56 -8.36 12.25 7.44
N SER A 57 -7.69 13.33 7.81
CA SER A 57 -6.25 13.55 7.54
C SER A 57 -5.35 13.16 8.71
N ARG A 58 -5.86 12.41 9.70
CA ARG A 58 -5.14 12.12 10.95
C ARG A 58 -5.06 10.63 11.23
N LYS A 59 -4.02 10.25 11.97
CA LYS A 59 -3.85 8.89 12.53
C LYS A 59 -3.32 8.98 13.96
N TRP A 60 -3.66 7.98 14.76
CA TRP A 60 -3.24 7.85 16.15
C TRP A 60 -2.52 6.51 16.30
N ASP A 61 -1.34 6.54 16.92
CA ASP A 61 -0.64 5.32 17.27
C ASP A 61 -1.22 4.67 18.53
N VAL A 62 -0.74 3.46 18.84
CA VAL A 62 -1.12 2.69 20.03
C VAL A 62 -0.69 3.34 21.35
N ASP A 63 0.20 4.34 21.28
CA ASP A 63 0.66 5.13 22.43
C ASP A 63 -0.21 6.39 22.65
N GLY A 64 -1.23 6.61 21.79
CA GLY A 64 -2.15 7.74 21.85
C GLY A 64 -1.62 9.03 21.20
N ASN A 65 -0.46 8.99 20.53
CA ASN A 65 0.07 10.14 19.80
C ASN A 65 -0.75 10.39 18.53
N GLU A 66 -1.08 11.66 18.28
CA GLU A 66 -1.78 12.09 17.07
C GLU A 66 -0.81 12.64 16.02
N TYR A 67 -1.03 12.24 14.76
CA TYR A 67 -0.26 12.68 13.61
C TYR A 67 -1.18 13.25 12.53
N ILE A 68 -0.74 14.32 11.86
CA ILE A 68 -1.29 14.73 10.57
C ILE A 68 -0.63 13.87 9.49
N ASP A 69 -1.42 13.10 8.74
CA ASP A 69 -0.94 12.12 7.78
C ASP A 69 -0.80 12.71 6.38
N PHE A 70 0.42 13.09 6.01
CA PHE A 70 0.75 13.54 4.65
C PHE A 70 1.11 12.40 3.69
N PHE A 71 1.17 11.15 4.17
CA PHE A 71 1.57 10.01 3.35
C PHE A 71 0.37 9.25 2.76
N GLY A 72 -0.78 9.28 3.44
CA GLY A 72 -2.10 9.00 2.87
C GLY A 72 -2.22 7.65 2.15
N GLY A 73 -1.79 6.56 2.79
CA GLY A 73 -1.86 5.22 2.20
C GLY A 73 -1.03 5.07 0.91
N HIS A 74 0.10 5.76 0.82
CA HIS A 74 0.93 5.82 -0.40
C HIS A 74 0.17 6.44 -1.58
N GLY A 75 -0.69 7.42 -1.31
CA GLY A 75 -1.53 8.11 -2.29
C GLY A 75 -2.88 7.43 -2.59
N SER A 76 -3.12 6.22 -2.08
CA SER A 76 -4.40 5.52 -2.32
C SER A 76 -5.59 6.11 -1.55
N LEU A 77 -5.34 6.78 -0.42
CA LEU A 77 -6.36 7.38 0.42
C LEU A 77 -6.59 8.85 0.06
N LEU A 78 -6.88 9.11 -1.22
CA LEU A 78 -7.10 10.48 -1.74
C LEU A 78 -8.19 11.24 -0.98
N LEU A 79 -9.22 10.54 -0.49
CA LEU A 79 -10.33 11.12 0.27
C LEU A 79 -10.11 11.10 1.79
N GLY A 80 -8.91 10.74 2.25
CA GLY A 80 -8.59 10.56 3.66
C GLY A 80 -9.05 9.23 4.24
N HIS A 81 -8.66 9.00 5.50
CA HIS A 81 -9.00 7.82 6.28
C HIS A 81 -10.49 7.81 6.64
N ALA A 82 -11.11 6.63 6.60
CA ALA A 82 -12.49 6.40 7.06
C ALA A 82 -13.55 7.36 6.50
N HIS A 83 -13.40 7.83 5.25
CA HIS A 83 -14.33 8.78 4.64
C HIS A 83 -15.80 8.28 4.74
N PRO A 84 -16.75 9.06 5.30
CA PRO A 84 -18.09 8.59 5.64
C PRO A 84 -18.85 7.93 4.48
N THR A 85 -18.77 8.51 3.27
CA THR A 85 -19.41 7.94 2.08
C THR A 85 -18.82 6.59 1.67
N LEU A 86 -17.51 6.40 1.82
CA LEU A 86 -16.85 5.12 1.50
C LEU A 86 -17.21 4.07 2.55
N LYS A 87 -17.16 4.44 3.83
CA LYS A 87 -17.56 3.58 4.95
C LYS A 87 -18.98 3.05 4.75
N ALA A 88 -19.95 3.94 4.53
CA ALA A 88 -21.35 3.55 4.29
C ALA A 88 -21.53 2.68 3.03
N ALA A 89 -20.73 2.89 1.99
CA ALA A 89 -20.77 2.06 0.79
C ALA A 89 -20.25 0.64 1.05
N VAL A 90 -19.15 0.51 1.80
CA VAL A 90 -18.57 -0.78 2.19
C VAL A 90 -19.51 -1.53 3.14
N GLU A 91 -20.03 -0.89 4.17
CA GLU A 91 -20.97 -1.50 5.13
C GLU A 91 -22.21 -2.07 4.43
N ARG A 92 -22.79 -1.31 3.50
CA ARG A 92 -23.93 -1.77 2.69
C ARG A 92 -23.57 -2.95 1.78
N GLN A 93 -22.33 -3.04 1.29
CA GLN A 93 -21.92 -4.15 0.43
C GLN A 93 -21.63 -5.41 1.25
N ILE A 94 -21.03 -5.27 2.43
CA ILE A 94 -20.74 -6.41 3.33
C ILE A 94 -22.02 -7.18 3.66
N SER A 95 -23.13 -6.48 3.95
CA SER A 95 -24.42 -7.13 4.23
C SER A 95 -25.02 -7.89 3.03
N ARG A 96 -24.47 -7.71 1.82
CA ARG A 96 -24.87 -8.39 0.58
C ARG A 96 -23.87 -9.45 0.12
N GLY A 97 -22.75 -9.62 0.86
CA GLY A 97 -21.64 -10.47 0.48
C GLY A 97 -20.58 -9.78 -0.40
N THR A 98 -19.35 -10.29 -0.33
CA THR A 98 -18.17 -9.69 -0.98
C THR A 98 -17.56 -10.55 -2.08
N HIS A 99 -17.85 -11.85 -2.12
CA HIS A 99 -17.30 -12.77 -3.11
C HIS A 99 -18.35 -13.83 -3.51
N PRO A 100 -19.26 -13.51 -4.45
CA PRO A 100 -20.36 -14.41 -4.82
C PRO A 100 -19.95 -15.53 -5.80
N ALA A 101 -18.67 -15.65 -6.16
CA ALA A 101 -18.18 -16.53 -7.24
C ALA A 101 -18.95 -16.36 -8.58
N ALA A 102 -19.48 -15.16 -8.83
CA ALA A 102 -20.27 -14.79 -9.99
C ALA A 102 -20.12 -13.29 -10.31
N CYS A 103 -20.60 -12.88 -11.48
CA CYS A 103 -20.67 -11.48 -11.90
C CYS A 103 -21.67 -10.66 -11.07
N HIS A 104 -21.47 -9.34 -11.00
CA HIS A 104 -22.42 -8.42 -10.36
C HIS A 104 -22.42 -7.02 -10.98
N GLU A 105 -23.55 -6.32 -10.95
CA GLU A 105 -23.74 -5.02 -11.62
C GLU A 105 -22.67 -3.96 -11.26
N LEU A 106 -22.17 -3.97 -10.01
CA LEU A 106 -21.17 -2.99 -9.58
C LEU A 106 -19.85 -3.06 -10.37
N GLU A 107 -19.47 -4.23 -10.91
CA GLU A 107 -18.25 -4.37 -11.71
C GLU A 107 -18.42 -3.71 -13.09
N LEU A 108 -19.61 -3.82 -13.68
CA LEU A 108 -19.97 -3.17 -14.94
C LEU A 108 -19.99 -1.64 -14.76
N ARG A 109 -20.66 -1.17 -13.69
CA ARG A 109 -20.72 0.27 -13.37
C ARG A 109 -19.32 0.84 -13.13
N TRP A 110 -18.46 0.12 -12.41
CA TRP A 110 -17.08 0.56 -12.17
C TRP A 110 -16.27 0.58 -13.48
N GLY A 111 -16.38 -0.44 -14.32
CA GLY A 111 -15.70 -0.48 -15.62
C GLY A 111 -16.08 0.71 -16.52
N GLN A 112 -17.36 1.07 -16.55
CA GLN A 112 -17.84 2.25 -17.29
C GLN A 112 -17.27 3.56 -16.75
N LEU A 113 -17.15 3.70 -15.42
CA LEU A 113 -16.52 4.87 -14.79
C LEU A 113 -15.04 4.98 -15.20
N VAL A 114 -14.30 3.87 -15.16
CA VAL A 114 -12.88 3.84 -15.57
C VAL A 114 -12.73 4.26 -17.03
N LYS A 115 -13.55 3.71 -17.94
CA LYS A 115 -13.52 4.10 -19.37
C LYS A 115 -13.81 5.58 -19.60
N ARG A 116 -14.68 6.20 -18.79
CA ARG A 116 -14.91 7.65 -18.86
C ARG A 116 -13.71 8.47 -18.41
N LEU A 117 -13.00 8.01 -17.39
CA LEU A 117 -11.81 8.69 -16.85
C LEU A 117 -10.55 8.48 -17.71
N VAL A 118 -10.47 7.35 -18.41
CA VAL A 118 -9.34 6.98 -19.27
C VAL A 118 -9.86 6.68 -20.69
N PRO A 119 -10.07 7.70 -21.53
CA PRO A 119 -10.76 7.52 -22.82
C PRO A 119 -10.05 6.58 -23.81
N SER A 120 -8.75 6.38 -23.66
CA SER A 120 -7.97 5.42 -24.47
C SER A 120 -8.20 3.95 -24.07
N ALA A 121 -8.84 3.68 -22.93
CA ALA A 121 -9.15 2.34 -22.50
C ALA A 121 -10.43 1.81 -23.19
N GLU A 122 -10.27 1.09 -24.30
CA GLU A 122 -11.41 0.46 -24.99
C GLU A 122 -12.08 -0.66 -24.17
N ARG A 123 -11.28 -1.40 -23.40
CA ARG A 123 -11.70 -2.48 -22.50
C ARG A 123 -10.93 -2.39 -21.18
N VAL A 124 -11.52 -2.88 -20.10
CA VAL A 124 -10.96 -2.81 -18.74
C VAL A 124 -11.05 -4.19 -18.08
N ARG A 125 -10.02 -4.56 -17.31
CA ARG A 125 -10.01 -5.73 -16.43
C ARG A 125 -9.44 -5.31 -15.07
N PHE A 126 -10.12 -5.70 -13.99
CA PHE A 126 -9.67 -5.43 -12.63
C PHE A 126 -8.65 -6.47 -12.15
N THR A 127 -7.78 -6.03 -11.25
CA THR A 127 -6.78 -6.84 -10.54
C THR A 127 -6.77 -6.41 -9.08
N ALA A 128 -6.15 -7.19 -8.19
CA ALA A 128 -6.12 -6.88 -6.76
C ALA A 128 -5.04 -5.85 -6.39
N SER A 129 -4.07 -5.59 -7.28
CA SER A 129 -2.97 -4.65 -7.01
C SER A 129 -2.38 -4.02 -8.27
N GLY A 130 -1.63 -2.92 -8.10
CA GLY A 130 -0.84 -2.31 -9.18
C GLY A 130 0.26 -3.24 -9.71
N THR A 131 0.85 -4.09 -8.86
CA THR A 131 1.83 -5.10 -9.29
C THR A 131 1.19 -6.10 -10.27
N GLU A 132 0.00 -6.60 -9.95
CA GLU A 132 -0.75 -7.51 -10.84
C GLU A 132 -1.18 -6.83 -12.13
N ALA A 133 -1.62 -5.57 -12.08
CA ALA A 133 -1.98 -4.80 -13.27
C ALA A 133 -0.78 -4.70 -14.23
N ASN A 134 0.40 -4.33 -13.74
CA ASN A 134 1.61 -4.23 -14.55
C ASN A 134 2.09 -5.59 -15.07
N LEU A 135 2.02 -6.63 -14.23
CA LEU A 135 2.34 -8.00 -14.67
C LEU A 135 1.43 -8.44 -15.82
N MET A 136 0.12 -8.20 -15.71
CA MET A 136 -0.85 -8.54 -16.74
C MET A 136 -0.61 -7.75 -18.03
N ALA A 137 -0.33 -6.44 -17.93
CA ALA A 137 -0.01 -5.60 -19.07
C ALA A 137 1.22 -6.11 -19.83
N ILE A 138 2.29 -6.45 -19.11
CA ILE A 138 3.51 -7.04 -19.69
C ILE A 138 3.20 -8.35 -20.41
N ARG A 139 2.43 -9.26 -19.78
CA ARG A 139 2.04 -10.54 -20.39
C ARG A 139 1.24 -10.36 -21.67
N LEU A 140 0.26 -9.44 -21.66
CA LEU A 140 -0.55 -9.14 -22.84
C LEU A 140 0.28 -8.52 -23.96
N ALA A 141 1.17 -7.58 -23.65
CA ALA A 141 2.05 -6.97 -24.65
C ALA A 141 2.95 -8.01 -25.33
N ARG A 142 3.54 -8.94 -24.56
CA ARG A 142 4.33 -10.04 -25.12
C ARG A 142 3.49 -10.99 -25.97
N ALA A 143 2.32 -11.40 -25.48
CA ALA A 143 1.42 -12.30 -26.20
C ALA A 143 0.94 -11.70 -27.54
N HIS A 144 0.67 -10.39 -27.55
CA HIS A 144 0.24 -9.68 -28.75
C HIS A 144 1.37 -9.46 -29.76
N THR A 145 2.57 -9.09 -29.30
CA THR A 145 3.68 -8.69 -30.17
C THR A 145 4.66 -9.81 -30.52
N GLY A 146 4.68 -10.90 -29.75
CA GLY A 146 5.69 -11.97 -29.84
C GLY A 146 7.09 -11.57 -29.36
N ARG A 147 7.28 -10.37 -28.81
CA ARG A 147 8.59 -9.85 -28.40
C ARG A 147 8.90 -10.18 -26.94
N ALA A 148 10.14 -10.58 -26.65
CA ALA A 148 10.56 -10.93 -25.29
C ALA A 148 11.04 -9.72 -24.47
N LYS A 149 11.70 -8.75 -25.13
CA LYS A 149 12.37 -7.62 -24.48
C LYS A 149 11.36 -6.57 -24.01
N LEU A 150 11.66 -5.97 -22.86
CA LEU A 150 10.94 -4.85 -22.29
C LEU A 150 11.87 -3.64 -22.21
N MET A 151 11.32 -2.45 -22.44
CA MET A 151 12.02 -1.19 -22.18
C MET A 151 11.45 -0.58 -20.91
N ARG A 152 12.32 -0.24 -19.96
CA ARG A 152 11.97 0.42 -18.69
C ARG A 152 12.92 1.58 -18.46
N LEU A 153 12.41 2.64 -17.84
CA LEU A 153 13.24 3.76 -17.39
C LEU A 153 13.83 3.44 -16.02
N LYS A 154 15.12 3.76 -15.83
CA LYS A 154 15.81 3.54 -14.57
C LYS A 154 15.03 4.22 -13.44
N ASP A 155 14.97 3.56 -12.28
CA ASP A 155 14.31 4.01 -11.05
C ASP A 155 12.77 4.11 -11.09
N HIS A 156 12.11 3.82 -12.23
CA HIS A 156 10.65 3.69 -12.27
C HIS A 156 10.18 2.46 -11.49
N PHE A 157 9.18 2.68 -10.63
CA PHE A 157 8.53 1.64 -9.84
C PHE A 157 7.26 1.13 -10.52
N HIS A 158 7.20 -0.19 -10.76
CA HIS A 158 6.04 -0.86 -11.36
C HIS A 158 5.56 -2.07 -10.54
N GLY A 159 5.87 -2.08 -9.24
CA GLY A 159 5.68 -3.22 -8.35
C GLY A 159 6.98 -4.01 -8.16
N TRP A 160 6.86 -5.18 -7.54
CA TRP A 160 8.01 -5.98 -7.08
C TRP A 160 8.19 -7.30 -7.83
N GLN A 161 7.36 -7.58 -8.83
CA GLN A 161 7.47 -8.79 -9.65
C GLN A 161 8.72 -8.79 -10.54
N ASP A 162 9.22 -9.97 -10.85
CA ASP A 162 10.54 -10.26 -11.45
C ASP A 162 10.96 -9.36 -12.62
N HIS A 163 10.04 -9.02 -13.53
CA HIS A 163 10.35 -8.21 -14.71
C HIS A 163 10.62 -6.73 -14.39
N VAL A 164 10.22 -6.27 -13.21
CA VAL A 164 10.29 -4.85 -12.82
C VAL A 164 10.80 -4.65 -11.39
N ALA A 165 11.30 -5.70 -10.75
CA ALA A 165 11.89 -5.64 -9.42
C ALA A 165 13.10 -4.70 -9.42
N PHE A 166 13.39 -4.09 -8.27
CA PHE A 166 14.57 -3.23 -8.15
C PHE A 166 15.84 -4.05 -8.42
N GLY A 167 16.75 -3.51 -9.25
CA GLY A 167 17.96 -4.22 -9.68
C GLY A 167 17.75 -5.33 -10.72
N SER A 168 16.52 -5.58 -11.20
CA SER A 168 16.30 -6.49 -12.33
C SER A 168 16.87 -5.85 -13.62
N HIS A 169 17.82 -6.54 -14.25
CA HIS A 169 18.44 -6.18 -15.52
C HIS A 169 18.05 -7.16 -16.63
#